data_AF-A0A6B1EZZ7-F1
#
_entry.id   AF-A0A6B1EZZ7-F1
#
_cell.length_a   1.000
_cell.length_b   1.000
_cell.length_c   1.000
_cell.angle_alpha   90.00
_cell.angle_beta   90.00
_cell.angle_gamma   90.00
#
_symmetry.space_group_name_H-M   'P 1'
#
loop_
_entity.id
_entity.type
_entity.pdbx_description
1 polymer ?
#
loop_
_entity_poly.entity_id
_entity_poly.type
_entity_poly.pdbx_seq_one_letter_code
_entity_poly.pdbx_strand_id
1 'polypeptide(L)'
;MNTRTYLDWNATSPIRKVVKKTISEALDFWGNPSAIYQEGRVAKALIERARVSIGSICGFPPEDIIFTSGATESATLALWGKDLHASGIEHECVKAWTNTCLTADKNGKVVIKSPLNSCLQIANGETGVIQAIPRDLHVTDGTQALGKIPTKEIFEQVRIAFISAHKIGGLKGTGALLKKPEAEINPNIRGGGQEYGFRSGTENVLGIIAFAAALEEADKELKNGDWERVREMRDHLEDVLLDEVKDIVIFGREAKRLPNTSYFAASGWKSEHQIINLDLSGFAVSAGSACSSGKLRSSGVLEAMGVSPQLASSAIRVSLGPATNRDDVLKFARLWIDKLKNNRS
;
A
#
# COMPACT_ATOMS: atom_id res chain seq x y z
N MET A 1 25.55 1.54 19.36
CA MET A 1 24.40 0.75 18.87
C MET A 1 24.14 1.18 17.44
N ASN A 2 24.25 0.29 16.46
CA ASN A 2 23.98 0.65 15.07
C ASN A 2 22.49 1.04 14.97
N THR A 3 22.18 2.30 14.68
CA THR A 3 20.81 2.78 14.52
C THR A 3 20.20 2.09 13.30
N ARG A 4 19.22 1.22 13.53
CA ARG A 4 18.53 0.47 12.47
C ARG A 4 17.81 1.44 11.52
N THR A 5 18.03 1.30 10.22
CA THR A 5 17.34 2.06 9.18
C THR A 5 16.22 1.21 8.60
N TYR A 6 14.99 1.75 8.61
CA TYR A 6 13.82 1.07 8.07
C TYR A 6 13.50 1.53 6.64
N LEU A 7 13.68 0.64 5.66
CA LEU A 7 13.51 0.87 4.23
C LEU A 7 12.47 -0.08 3.60
N ASP A 8 11.44 -0.45 4.36
CA ASP A 8 10.34 -1.32 3.91
C ASP A 8 8.94 -0.71 4.14
N TRP A 9 8.80 0.60 3.91
CA TRP A 9 7.57 1.36 4.09
C TRP A 9 6.37 0.83 3.27
N ASN A 10 6.62 0.19 2.13
CA ASN A 10 5.57 -0.42 1.31
C ASN A 10 5.00 -1.70 1.94
N ALA A 11 5.71 -2.37 2.84
CA ALA A 11 5.17 -3.49 3.61
C ALA A 11 4.29 -2.98 4.76
N THR A 12 4.80 -2.07 5.57
CA THR A 12 4.04 -1.32 6.56
C THR A 12 4.80 -0.04 6.91
N SER A 13 4.09 1.02 7.28
CA SER A 13 4.74 2.23 7.77
C SER A 13 4.84 2.24 9.31
N PRO A 14 5.86 2.90 9.88
CA PRO A 14 5.89 3.19 11.31
C PRO A 14 4.65 3.95 11.78
N ILE A 15 4.16 3.65 12.98
CA ILE A 15 3.00 4.34 13.55
C ILE A 15 3.35 5.82 13.80
N ARG A 16 2.57 6.73 13.23
CA ARG A 16 2.78 8.18 13.35
C ARG A 16 2.61 8.67 14.79
N LYS A 17 3.29 9.75 15.14
CA LYS A 17 3.15 10.41 16.46
C LYS A 17 1.71 10.88 16.70
N VAL A 18 1.07 11.47 15.69
CA VAL A 18 -0.34 11.90 15.77
C VAL A 18 -1.26 10.73 16.12
N VAL A 19 -1.04 9.56 15.50
CA VAL A 19 -1.84 8.34 15.77
C VAL A 19 -1.68 7.88 17.22
N LYS A 20 -0.46 7.86 17.75
CA LYS A 20 -0.22 7.50 19.16
C LYS A 20 -0.94 8.45 20.11
N LYS A 21 -0.89 9.75 19.83
CA LYS A 21 -1.59 10.77 20.60
C LYS A 21 -3.12 10.59 20.53
N THR A 22 -3.66 10.47 19.32
CA THR A 22 -5.10 10.27 19.08
C THR A 22 -5.64 9.04 19.82
N ILE A 23 -4.90 7.92 19.79
CA ILE A 23 -5.31 6.72 20.53
C ILE A 23 -5.29 6.97 22.03
N SER A 24 -4.20 7.55 22.56
CA SER A 24 -4.08 7.83 23.99
C SER A 24 -5.20 8.71 24.52
N GLU A 25 -5.59 9.73 23.75
CA GLU A 25 -6.68 10.64 24.09
C GLU A 25 -8.06 9.98 23.96
N ALA A 26 -8.16 8.89 23.22
CA ALA A 26 -9.43 8.22 22.94
C ALA A 26 -9.70 6.95 23.76
N LEU A 27 -8.75 6.52 24.59
CA LEU A 27 -8.89 5.33 25.44
C LEU A 27 -10.08 5.43 26.41
N ASP A 28 -10.47 6.64 26.81
CA ASP A 28 -11.60 6.87 27.71
C ASP A 28 -12.98 6.76 27.01
N PHE A 29 -13.02 6.71 25.67
CA PHE A 29 -14.26 6.59 24.89
C PHE A 29 -14.54 5.14 24.49
N TRP A 30 -14.81 4.29 25.48
CA TRP A 30 -14.96 2.83 25.35
C TRP A 30 -16.38 2.34 24.97
N GLY A 31 -17.36 3.23 24.87
CA GLY A 31 -18.76 2.89 24.63
C GLY A 31 -18.99 2.13 23.32
N ASN A 32 -20.01 1.26 23.31
CA ASN A 32 -20.45 0.58 22.09
C ASN A 32 -21.21 1.56 21.17
N PRO A 33 -20.76 1.85 19.94
CA PRO A 33 -21.42 2.80 19.03
C PRO A 33 -22.87 2.46 18.68
N SER A 34 -23.27 1.19 18.82
CA SER A 34 -24.65 0.73 18.59
C SER A 34 -25.59 1.06 19.75
N ALA A 35 -25.07 1.50 20.90
CA ALA A 35 -25.88 1.78 22.08
C ALA A 35 -26.46 3.21 22.07
N ILE A 36 -27.69 3.34 22.58
CA ILE A 36 -28.42 4.61 22.61
C ILE A 36 -28.04 5.53 23.77
N TYR A 37 -27.32 5.03 24.79
CA TYR A 37 -26.86 5.81 25.94
C TYR A 37 -25.64 6.68 25.62
N GLN A 38 -25.24 7.54 26.55
CA GLN A 38 -24.28 8.62 26.32
C GLN A 38 -22.94 8.13 25.74
N GLU A 39 -22.35 7.10 26.33
CA GLU A 39 -21.09 6.51 25.92
C GLU A 39 -21.15 5.99 24.48
N GLY A 40 -22.26 5.32 24.11
CA GLY A 40 -22.49 4.85 22.75
C GLY A 40 -22.65 5.99 21.75
N ARG A 41 -23.40 7.04 22.10
CA ARG A 41 -23.53 8.24 21.26
C ARG A 41 -22.19 8.96 21.05
N VAL A 42 -21.35 9.03 22.07
CA VAL A 42 -20.00 9.63 21.97
C VAL A 42 -19.12 8.79 21.04
N ALA A 43 -19.11 7.47 21.19
CA ALA A 43 -18.35 6.57 20.33
C ALA A 43 -18.83 6.62 18.87
N LYS A 44 -20.15 6.67 18.64
CA LYS A 44 -20.73 6.83 17.30
C LYS A 44 -20.32 8.16 16.67
N ALA A 45 -20.34 9.26 17.43
CA ALA A 45 -19.91 10.56 16.93
C ALA A 45 -18.43 10.60 16.53
N LEU A 46 -17.56 9.84 17.21
CA LEU A 46 -16.15 9.69 16.82
C LEU A 46 -16.00 8.99 15.46
N ILE A 47 -16.76 7.91 15.22
CA ILE A 47 -16.77 7.20 13.94
C ILE A 47 -17.25 8.14 12.82
N GLU A 48 -18.37 8.85 13.02
CA GLU A 48 -18.91 9.72 11.97
C GLU A 48 -17.96 10.90 11.63
N ARG A 49 -17.26 11.47 12.62
CA ARG A 49 -16.23 12.48 12.36
C ARG A 49 -15.07 11.92 11.53
N ALA A 50 -14.60 10.71 11.87
CA ALA A 50 -13.55 10.05 11.10
C ALA A 50 -14.00 9.77 9.65
N ARG A 51 -15.26 9.34 9.48
CA ARG A 51 -15.88 9.11 8.16
C ARG A 51 -15.91 10.39 7.32
N VAL A 52 -16.31 11.53 7.90
CA VAL A 52 -16.28 12.84 7.25
C VAL A 52 -14.87 13.25 6.83
N SER A 53 -13.88 13.09 7.72
CA SER A 53 -12.48 13.44 7.43
C SER A 53 -11.92 12.61 6.26
N ILE A 54 -12.10 11.28 6.31
CA ILE A 54 -11.65 10.38 5.23
C ILE A 54 -12.38 10.70 3.92
N GLY A 55 -13.68 10.94 3.97
CA GLY A 55 -14.49 11.30 2.80
C GLY A 55 -14.02 12.59 2.12
N SER A 56 -13.71 13.62 2.91
CA SER A 56 -13.21 14.90 2.40
C SER A 56 -11.89 14.76 1.64
N ILE A 57 -10.97 13.92 2.13
CA ILE A 57 -9.64 13.71 1.51
C ILE A 57 -9.77 12.80 0.28
N CYS A 58 -10.58 11.75 0.37
CA CYS A 58 -10.75 10.78 -0.71
C CYS A 58 -11.74 11.21 -1.80
N GLY A 59 -12.58 12.21 -1.56
CA GLY A 59 -13.62 12.65 -2.49
C GLY A 59 -14.87 11.76 -2.49
N PHE A 60 -15.20 11.13 -1.36
CA PHE A 60 -16.42 10.33 -1.19
C PHE A 60 -17.33 10.92 -0.13
N PRO A 61 -18.66 10.86 -0.30
CA PRO A 61 -19.62 11.12 0.77
C PRO A 61 -19.38 10.19 1.97
N PRO A 62 -19.62 10.63 3.21
CA PRO A 62 -19.44 9.77 4.38
C PRO A 62 -20.20 8.45 4.28
N GLU A 63 -21.47 8.45 3.87
CA GLU A 63 -22.34 7.28 3.70
C GLU A 63 -21.83 6.23 2.71
N ASP A 64 -20.85 6.60 1.89
CA ASP A 64 -20.22 5.75 0.88
C ASP A 64 -18.93 5.08 1.35
N ILE A 65 -18.55 5.32 2.60
CA ILE A 65 -17.40 4.72 3.25
C ILE A 65 -17.87 3.57 4.14
N ILE A 66 -17.23 2.42 4.00
CA ILE A 66 -17.47 1.23 4.83
C ILE A 66 -16.14 0.86 5.50
N PHE A 67 -16.10 0.87 6.83
CA PHE A 67 -14.91 0.47 7.57
C PHE A 67 -14.75 -1.06 7.60
N THR A 68 -13.51 -1.52 7.40
CA THR A 68 -13.13 -2.93 7.38
C THR A 68 -11.88 -3.15 8.25
N SER A 69 -11.44 -4.40 8.43
CA SER A 69 -10.18 -4.69 9.13
C SER A 69 -8.93 -4.40 8.29
N GLY A 70 -9.05 -4.01 7.02
CA GLY A 70 -7.92 -3.72 6.14
C GLY A 70 -8.23 -3.96 4.67
N ALA A 71 -7.25 -3.67 3.81
CA ALA A 71 -7.39 -3.83 2.36
C ALA A 71 -7.80 -5.25 1.92
N THR A 72 -7.32 -6.31 2.58
CA THR A 72 -7.72 -7.70 2.24
C THR A 72 -9.21 -7.96 2.47
N GLU A 73 -9.78 -7.46 3.57
CA GLU A 73 -11.22 -7.58 3.83
C GLU A 73 -12.00 -6.71 2.83
N SER A 74 -11.55 -5.49 2.58
CA SER A 74 -12.17 -4.61 1.58
C SER A 74 -12.15 -5.21 0.17
N ALA A 75 -11.04 -5.82 -0.25
CA ALA A 75 -10.92 -6.50 -1.54
C ALA A 75 -11.91 -7.66 -1.64
N THR A 76 -12.00 -8.49 -0.59
CA THR A 76 -13.01 -9.55 -0.53
C THR A 76 -14.42 -8.97 -0.65
N LEU A 77 -14.76 -7.91 0.09
CA LEU A 77 -16.08 -7.29 0.04
C LEU A 77 -16.40 -6.70 -1.35
N ALA A 78 -15.40 -6.11 -2.02
CA ALA A 78 -15.55 -5.51 -3.35
C ALA A 78 -15.71 -6.56 -4.46
N LEU A 79 -15.03 -7.70 -4.35
CA LEU A 79 -14.84 -8.64 -5.44
C LEU A 79 -15.67 -9.92 -5.28
N TRP A 80 -16.17 -10.22 -4.07
CA TRP A 80 -16.91 -11.45 -3.79
C TRP A 80 -18.16 -11.60 -4.68
N GLY A 81 -18.24 -12.72 -5.40
CA GLY A 81 -19.35 -13.03 -6.28
C GLY A 81 -19.41 -12.18 -7.55
N LYS A 82 -18.30 -11.54 -7.92
CA LYS A 82 -18.16 -10.79 -9.18
C LYS A 82 -17.25 -11.54 -10.15
N ASP A 83 -17.53 -11.41 -11.44
CA ASP A 83 -16.66 -11.90 -12.52
C ASP A 83 -15.86 -10.72 -13.08
N LEU A 84 -14.74 -10.41 -12.43
CA LEU A 84 -13.87 -9.28 -12.79
C LEU A 84 -12.51 -9.75 -13.26
N HIS A 85 -11.93 -9.00 -14.19
CA HIS A 85 -10.61 -9.27 -14.77
C HIS A 85 -9.54 -8.43 -14.08
N ALA A 86 -8.39 -9.02 -13.83
CA ALA A 86 -7.26 -8.36 -13.18
C ALA A 86 -5.94 -8.79 -13.82
N SER A 87 -4.85 -8.09 -13.47
CA SER A 87 -3.51 -8.43 -13.92
C SER A 87 -2.73 -9.26 -12.89
N GLY A 88 -1.74 -10.03 -13.36
CA GLY A 88 -0.84 -10.79 -12.48
C GLY A 88 -0.03 -9.94 -11.51
N ILE A 89 0.04 -8.62 -11.77
CA ILE A 89 0.71 -7.64 -10.89
C ILE A 89 -0.12 -7.26 -9.66
N GLU A 90 -1.41 -7.62 -9.60
CA GLU A 90 -2.28 -7.30 -8.46
C GLU A 90 -1.83 -8.01 -7.18
N HIS A 91 -2.21 -7.44 -6.03
CA HIS A 91 -1.98 -8.09 -4.75
C HIS A 91 -2.74 -9.43 -4.67
N GLU A 92 -2.22 -10.40 -3.91
CA GLU A 92 -2.82 -11.73 -3.77
C GLU A 92 -4.30 -11.69 -3.33
N CYS A 93 -4.67 -10.70 -2.51
CA CYS A 93 -6.06 -10.54 -2.07
C CYS A 93 -7.03 -10.11 -3.19
N VAL A 94 -6.53 -9.56 -4.30
CA VAL A 94 -7.33 -9.28 -5.49
C VAL A 94 -7.35 -10.51 -6.39
N LYS A 95 -6.17 -11.08 -6.68
CA LYS A 95 -6.04 -12.27 -7.54
C LYS A 95 -6.87 -13.46 -7.06
N ALA A 96 -7.07 -13.60 -5.75
CA ALA A 96 -7.91 -14.64 -5.16
C ALA A 96 -9.39 -14.56 -5.59
N TRP A 97 -9.87 -13.40 -6.08
CA TRP A 97 -11.29 -13.15 -6.40
C TRP A 97 -11.51 -12.72 -7.85
N THR A 98 -10.49 -12.71 -8.69
CA THR A 98 -10.55 -12.18 -10.06
C THR A 98 -9.94 -13.14 -11.07
N ASN A 99 -10.41 -13.09 -12.31
CA ASN A 99 -9.75 -13.74 -13.42
C ASN A 99 -8.46 -12.99 -13.79
N THR A 100 -7.31 -13.62 -13.55
CA THR A 100 -5.99 -13.00 -13.79
C THR A 100 -5.59 -13.16 -15.27
N CYS A 101 -6.27 -12.40 -16.14
CA CYS A 101 -6.10 -12.49 -17.60
C CYS A 101 -5.54 -11.22 -18.24
N LEU A 102 -5.40 -10.12 -17.50
CA LEU A 102 -4.87 -8.87 -18.03
C LEU A 102 -3.34 -8.86 -18.02
N THR A 103 -2.73 -8.63 -19.18
CA THR A 103 -1.27 -8.63 -19.34
C THR A 103 -0.68 -7.29 -18.91
N ALA A 104 0.40 -7.35 -18.12
CA ALA A 104 1.28 -6.20 -17.88
C ALA A 104 2.42 -6.21 -18.91
N ASP A 105 2.87 -5.04 -19.34
CA ASP A 105 4.08 -4.93 -20.16
C ASP A 105 5.37 -5.08 -19.31
N LYS A 106 6.53 -5.04 -19.98
CA LYS A 106 7.86 -5.11 -19.34
C LYS A 106 8.10 -4.00 -18.29
N ASN A 107 7.35 -2.90 -18.36
CA ASN A 107 7.44 -1.75 -17.47
C ASN A 107 6.35 -1.80 -16.38
N GLY A 108 5.58 -2.88 -16.31
CA GLY A 108 4.53 -3.10 -15.31
C GLY A 108 3.25 -2.32 -15.59
N LYS A 109 3.02 -1.81 -16.80
CA LYS A 109 1.79 -1.12 -17.19
C LYS A 109 0.73 -2.09 -17.70
N VAL A 110 -0.52 -1.85 -17.33
CA VAL A 110 -1.67 -2.65 -17.79
C VAL A 110 -2.61 -1.75 -18.58
N VAL A 111 -3.08 -2.25 -19.74
CA VAL A 111 -4.09 -1.58 -20.55
C VAL A 111 -5.45 -2.20 -20.29
N ILE A 112 -6.42 -1.38 -19.87
CA ILE A 112 -7.79 -1.82 -19.61
C ILE A 112 -8.67 -1.50 -20.82
N LYS A 113 -9.26 -2.53 -21.41
CA LYS A 113 -10.24 -2.40 -22.52
C LYS A 113 -11.68 -2.35 -22.04
N SER A 114 -11.98 -2.97 -20.90
CA SER A 114 -13.33 -3.09 -20.34
C SER A 114 -13.35 -2.63 -18.86
N PRO A 115 -13.35 -1.31 -18.58
CA PRO A 115 -13.23 -0.76 -17.23
C PRO A 115 -14.25 -1.31 -16.23
N LEU A 116 -15.52 -1.40 -16.62
CA LEU A 116 -16.62 -1.87 -15.77
C LEU A 116 -16.51 -3.34 -15.34
N ASN A 117 -15.65 -4.13 -16.00
CA ASN A 117 -15.42 -5.54 -15.71
C ASN A 117 -13.99 -5.79 -15.21
N SER A 118 -13.28 -4.74 -14.76
CA SER A 118 -11.86 -4.85 -14.40
C SER A 118 -11.56 -4.33 -13.00
N CYS A 119 -10.57 -4.95 -12.37
CA CYS A 119 -9.90 -4.47 -11.17
C CYS A 119 -8.45 -4.11 -11.51
N LEU A 120 -8.00 -2.93 -11.08
CA LEU A 120 -6.62 -2.50 -11.29
C LEU A 120 -6.14 -1.62 -10.13
N GLN A 121 -5.01 -1.96 -9.52
CA GLN A 121 -4.37 -1.13 -8.51
C GLN A 121 -3.91 0.23 -9.05
N ILE A 122 -3.97 1.28 -8.24
CA ILE A 122 -3.45 2.60 -8.62
C ILE A 122 -1.93 2.57 -8.77
N ALA A 123 -1.24 1.90 -7.82
CA ALA A 123 0.21 1.82 -7.82
C ALA A 123 0.67 0.47 -7.29
N ASN A 124 1.69 -0.10 -7.93
CA ASN A 124 2.22 -1.38 -7.53
C ASN A 124 3.10 -1.28 -6.29
N GLY A 125 2.85 -2.13 -5.29
CA GLY A 125 3.59 -2.14 -4.03
C GLY A 125 5.02 -2.67 -4.13
N GLU A 126 5.36 -3.38 -5.20
CA GLU A 126 6.71 -3.89 -5.44
C GLU A 126 7.53 -2.91 -6.27
N THR A 127 7.09 -2.59 -7.49
CA THR A 127 7.83 -1.74 -8.44
C THR A 127 7.59 -0.24 -8.25
N GLY A 128 6.52 0.13 -7.57
CA GLY A 128 6.04 1.50 -7.48
C GLY A 128 5.32 1.98 -8.74
N VAL A 129 5.19 1.20 -9.81
CA VAL A 129 4.60 1.65 -11.07
C VAL A 129 3.15 2.11 -10.86
N ILE A 130 2.86 3.35 -11.28
CA ILE A 130 1.54 3.96 -11.18
C ILE A 130 0.77 3.65 -12.46
N GLN A 131 -0.44 3.10 -12.35
CA GLN A 131 -1.28 2.77 -13.51
C GLN A 131 -2.04 3.99 -14.02
N ALA A 132 -2.41 3.96 -15.31
CA ALA A 132 -3.40 4.89 -15.86
C ALA A 132 -4.79 4.29 -15.60
N ILE A 133 -5.45 4.75 -14.54
CA ILE A 133 -6.79 4.29 -14.19
C ILE A 133 -7.78 4.87 -15.21
N PRO A 134 -8.55 4.05 -15.93
CA PRO A 134 -9.56 4.55 -16.86
C PRO A 134 -10.81 5.01 -16.09
N ARG A 135 -11.59 5.89 -16.73
CA ARG A 135 -12.93 6.24 -16.27
C ARG A 135 -13.82 5.00 -16.19
N ASP A 136 -14.67 4.98 -15.17
CA ASP A 136 -15.65 3.94 -14.86
C ASP A 136 -15.04 2.56 -14.55
N LEU A 137 -13.76 2.52 -14.11
CA LEU A 137 -13.16 1.28 -13.61
C LEU A 137 -14.00 0.71 -12.44
N HIS A 138 -14.24 -0.60 -12.45
CA HIS A 138 -15.08 -1.23 -11.42
C HIS A 138 -14.48 -1.10 -10.02
N VAL A 139 -13.26 -1.63 -9.82
CA VAL A 139 -12.58 -1.66 -8.52
C VAL A 139 -11.13 -1.20 -8.69
N THR A 140 -10.64 -0.42 -7.75
CA THR A 140 -9.21 -0.10 -7.64
C THR A 140 -8.66 -0.36 -6.24
N ASP A 141 -7.44 -0.89 -6.20
CA ASP A 141 -6.63 -0.93 -4.98
C ASP A 141 -5.87 0.41 -4.82
N GLY A 142 -6.30 1.23 -3.87
CA GLY A 142 -5.66 2.50 -3.51
C GLY A 142 -4.58 2.40 -2.45
N THR A 143 -4.31 1.20 -1.92
CA THR A 143 -3.52 0.95 -0.71
C THR A 143 -2.10 1.52 -0.77
N GLN A 144 -1.45 1.44 -1.93
CA GLN A 144 -0.07 1.94 -2.08
C GLN A 144 0.02 3.39 -2.55
N ALA A 145 -1.07 3.95 -3.08
CA ALA A 145 -1.13 5.31 -3.60
C ALA A 145 -1.58 6.32 -2.55
N LEU A 146 -2.54 5.94 -1.69
CA LEU A 146 -3.10 6.82 -0.66
C LEU A 146 -1.99 7.43 0.19
N GLY A 147 -2.02 8.76 0.31
CA GLY A 147 -1.08 9.52 1.13
C GLY A 147 0.34 9.59 0.57
N LYS A 148 0.63 9.06 -0.63
CA LYS A 148 1.93 9.18 -1.32
C LYS A 148 1.85 10.00 -2.61
N ILE A 149 0.69 10.00 -3.25
CA ILE A 149 0.35 10.79 -4.42
C ILE A 149 -1.07 11.35 -4.25
N PRO A 150 -1.47 12.39 -5.01
CA PRO A 150 -2.87 12.80 -5.06
C PRO A 150 -3.74 11.67 -5.62
N THR A 151 -4.75 11.22 -4.86
CA THR A 151 -5.65 10.12 -5.26
C THR A 151 -7.08 10.54 -5.52
N LYS A 152 -7.49 11.75 -5.13
CA LYS A 152 -8.88 12.22 -5.25
C LYS A 152 -9.42 12.13 -6.68
N GLU A 153 -8.71 12.70 -7.65
CA GLU A 153 -9.10 12.65 -9.07
C GLU A 153 -9.07 11.23 -9.66
N ILE A 154 -8.25 10.34 -9.09
CA ILE A 154 -8.20 8.93 -9.51
C ILE A 154 -9.43 8.19 -8.97
N PHE A 155 -9.79 8.44 -7.71
CA PHE A 155 -10.96 7.87 -7.06
C PHE A 155 -12.27 8.34 -7.71
N GLU A 156 -12.33 9.56 -8.24
CA GLU A 156 -13.48 10.05 -9.01
C GLU A 156 -13.75 9.19 -10.26
N GLN A 157 -12.73 8.51 -10.80
CA GLN A 157 -12.83 7.69 -12.01
C GLN A 157 -13.35 6.27 -11.75
N VAL A 158 -13.46 5.81 -10.50
CA VAL A 158 -13.78 4.41 -10.20
C VAL A 158 -15.14 4.25 -9.54
N ARG A 159 -15.71 3.04 -9.54
CA ARG A 159 -16.96 2.73 -8.81
C ARG A 159 -16.68 2.31 -7.37
N ILE A 160 -15.59 1.59 -7.14
CA ILE A 160 -15.15 1.13 -5.83
C ILE A 160 -13.63 1.37 -5.70
N ALA A 161 -13.20 1.88 -4.56
CA ALA A 161 -11.81 1.89 -4.14
C ALA A 161 -11.66 1.26 -2.76
N PHE A 162 -10.50 0.70 -2.46
CA PHE A 162 -10.20 0.31 -1.08
C PHE A 162 -8.82 0.77 -0.64
N ILE A 163 -8.71 0.98 0.68
CA ILE A 163 -7.57 1.64 1.32
C ILE A 163 -7.24 0.99 2.67
N SER A 164 -6.00 1.18 3.13
CA SER A 164 -5.47 0.53 4.34
C SER A 164 -4.67 1.51 5.20
N ALA A 165 -4.98 1.58 6.51
CA ALA A 165 -4.40 2.58 7.40
C ALA A 165 -2.89 2.39 7.64
N HIS A 166 -2.43 1.14 7.77
CA HIS A 166 -1.02 0.87 8.13
C HIS A 166 0.00 1.22 7.04
N LYS A 167 -0.44 1.50 5.79
CA LYS A 167 0.45 1.98 4.71
C LYS A 167 0.75 3.47 4.79
N ILE A 168 0.00 4.19 5.60
CA ILE A 168 0.18 5.62 5.88
C ILE A 168 0.51 5.86 7.36
N GLY A 169 0.99 4.84 8.07
CA GLY A 169 1.39 4.94 9.48
C GLY A 169 0.24 4.98 10.48
N GLY A 170 -0.95 4.55 10.07
CA GLY A 170 -2.07 4.22 10.95
C GLY A 170 -1.95 2.83 11.59
N LEU A 171 -2.99 2.42 12.31
CA LEU A 171 -3.04 1.10 12.95
C LEU A 171 -3.22 -0.02 11.92
N LYS A 172 -2.60 -1.18 12.21
CA LYS A 172 -2.93 -2.44 11.53
C LYS A 172 -4.31 -2.90 12.00
N GLY A 173 -5.03 -3.65 11.18
CA GLY A 173 -6.39 -4.08 11.51
C GLY A 173 -7.45 -3.01 11.26
N THR A 174 -7.19 -2.03 10.40
CA THR A 174 -8.17 -1.03 9.96
C THR A 174 -7.95 -0.67 8.49
N GLY A 175 -9.04 -0.68 7.74
CA GLY A 175 -9.12 -0.22 6.35
C GLY A 175 -10.49 0.35 6.06
N ALA A 176 -10.69 0.76 4.81
CA ALA A 176 -12.00 1.19 4.34
C ALA A 176 -12.21 0.76 2.89
N LEU A 177 -13.47 0.54 2.56
CA LEU A 177 -13.98 0.44 1.20
C LEU A 177 -14.77 1.72 0.91
N LEU A 178 -14.47 2.36 -0.21
CA LEU A 178 -15.14 3.55 -0.72
C LEU A 178 -15.94 3.10 -1.93
N LYS A 179 -17.26 3.25 -1.92
CA LYS A 179 -18.12 2.79 -3.02
C LYS A 179 -19.00 3.93 -3.49
N LYS A 180 -19.24 4.05 -4.78
CA LYS A 180 -20.32 4.91 -5.29
C LYS A 180 -21.69 4.24 -5.07
N PRO A 181 -22.79 5.00 -4.97
CA PRO A 181 -24.12 4.43 -4.70
C PRO A 181 -24.57 3.36 -5.71
N GLU A 182 -24.17 3.51 -6.98
CA GLU A 182 -24.48 2.56 -8.04
C GLU A 182 -23.68 1.25 -7.98
N ALA A 183 -22.63 1.19 -7.16
CA ALA A 183 -21.74 0.04 -7.06
C ALA A 183 -22.32 -1.02 -6.12
N GLU A 184 -22.78 -2.13 -6.70
CA GLU A 184 -23.32 -3.25 -5.93
C GLU A 184 -22.22 -4.06 -5.24
N ILE A 185 -22.32 -4.22 -3.92
CA ILE A 185 -21.47 -5.09 -3.10
C ILE A 185 -22.31 -6.10 -2.32
N ASN A 186 -21.78 -7.31 -2.12
CA ASN A 186 -22.45 -8.39 -1.42
C ASN A 186 -21.83 -8.58 -0.02
N PRO A 187 -22.58 -8.38 1.08
CA PRO A 187 -22.05 -8.56 2.44
C PRO A 187 -21.61 -10.01 2.68
N ASN A 188 -20.32 -10.18 2.99
CA ASN A 188 -19.71 -11.48 3.33
C ASN A 188 -19.66 -11.73 4.85
N ILE A 189 -19.56 -10.67 5.66
CA ILE A 189 -19.65 -10.72 7.13
C ILE A 189 -21.07 -10.28 7.55
N ARG A 190 -21.91 -11.26 7.87
CA ARG A 190 -23.33 -11.08 8.22
C ARG A 190 -23.55 -11.05 9.73
N GLY A 191 -24.59 -10.36 10.20
CA GLY A 191 -24.87 -10.19 11.62
C GLY A 191 -25.67 -8.93 11.94
N GLY A 192 -25.22 -8.17 12.94
CA GLY A 192 -25.94 -7.06 13.58
C GLY A 192 -26.14 -5.78 12.75
N GLY A 193 -25.80 -5.77 11.46
CA GLY A 193 -26.14 -4.67 10.56
C GLY A 193 -25.26 -3.42 10.68
N GLN A 194 -24.09 -3.50 11.32
CA GLN A 194 -23.11 -2.42 11.33
C GLN A 194 -22.65 -2.05 9.91
N GLU A 195 -22.07 -0.85 9.76
CA GLU A 195 -21.62 -0.28 8.48
C GLU A 195 -22.70 -0.41 7.38
N TYR A 196 -23.90 0.06 7.71
CA TYR A 196 -25.07 0.07 6.81
C TYR A 196 -25.51 -1.32 6.31
N GLY A 197 -25.20 -2.37 7.08
CA GLY A 197 -25.49 -3.76 6.73
C GLY A 197 -24.43 -4.43 5.85
N PHE A 198 -23.40 -3.70 5.40
CA PHE A 198 -22.37 -4.25 4.53
C PHE A 198 -21.27 -5.01 5.27
N ARG A 199 -21.03 -4.66 6.54
CA ARG A 199 -19.97 -5.27 7.35
C ARG A 199 -20.38 -5.33 8.82
N SER A 200 -20.88 -6.49 9.25
CA SER A 200 -21.31 -6.68 10.64
C SER A 200 -20.14 -6.83 11.63
N GLY A 201 -20.43 -6.58 12.91
CA GLY A 201 -19.49 -6.64 14.03
C GLY A 201 -19.22 -5.26 14.61
N THR A 202 -19.10 -5.19 15.94
CA THR A 202 -18.82 -3.93 16.67
C THR A 202 -17.65 -3.18 16.05
N GLU A 203 -17.84 -1.89 15.81
CA GLU A 203 -16.89 -1.07 15.08
C GLU A 203 -15.59 -0.86 15.87
N ASN A 204 -14.45 -0.91 15.18
CA ASN A 204 -13.14 -0.63 15.77
C ASN A 204 -12.94 0.89 15.91
N VAL A 205 -13.57 1.51 16.90
CA VAL A 205 -13.57 2.96 17.13
C VAL A 205 -12.15 3.53 17.13
N LEU A 206 -11.23 2.93 17.91
CA LEU A 206 -9.84 3.38 18.01
C LEU A 206 -9.09 3.26 16.68
N GLY A 207 -9.30 2.17 15.94
CA GLY A 207 -8.74 1.98 14.61
C GLY A 207 -9.22 3.05 13.62
N ILE A 208 -10.53 3.32 13.62
CA ILE A 208 -11.19 4.26 12.71
C ILE A 208 -10.69 5.69 12.93
N ILE A 209 -10.67 6.18 14.17
CA ILE A 209 -10.16 7.53 14.47
C ILE A 209 -8.65 7.65 14.22
N ALA A 210 -7.89 6.59 14.49
CA ALA A 210 -6.47 6.53 14.18
C ALA A 210 -6.21 6.57 12.67
N PHE A 211 -7.08 5.95 11.87
CA PHE A 211 -7.00 6.00 10.42
C PHE A 211 -7.23 7.42 9.91
N ALA A 212 -8.30 8.10 10.37
CA ALA A 212 -8.54 9.49 10.00
C ALA A 212 -7.34 10.40 10.35
N ALA A 213 -6.81 10.30 11.58
CA ALA A 213 -5.64 11.08 12.00
C ALA A 213 -4.38 10.78 11.18
N ALA A 214 -4.15 9.51 10.81
CA ALA A 214 -3.03 9.13 9.95
C ALA A 214 -3.17 9.71 8.53
N LEU A 215 -4.40 9.73 8.00
CA LEU A 215 -4.70 10.23 6.67
C LEU A 215 -4.60 11.75 6.59
N GLU A 216 -5.10 12.48 7.59
CA GLU A 216 -4.93 13.93 7.69
C GLU A 216 -3.46 14.34 7.72
N GLU A 217 -2.62 13.61 8.45
CA GLU A 217 -1.18 13.89 8.48
C GLU A 217 -0.51 13.54 7.16
N ALA A 218 -0.86 12.41 6.54
CA ALA A 218 -0.32 12.04 5.23
C ALA A 218 -0.72 13.05 4.12
N ASP A 219 -1.93 13.60 4.18
CA ASP A 219 -2.40 14.64 3.27
C ASP A 219 -1.63 15.97 3.47
N LYS A 220 -1.30 16.34 4.72
CA LYS A 220 -0.44 17.50 4.99
C LYS A 220 0.97 17.31 4.42
N GLU A 221 1.59 16.15 4.65
CA GLU A 221 2.93 15.83 4.11
C GLU A 221 2.94 15.91 2.58
N LEU A 222 1.88 15.39 1.93
CA LEU A 222 1.72 15.48 0.49
C LEU A 222 1.65 16.93 0.01
N LYS A 223 0.84 17.77 0.67
CA LYS A 223 0.70 19.20 0.34
C LYS A 223 1.96 20.01 0.62
N ASN A 224 2.75 19.61 1.61
CA ASN A 224 4.02 20.26 1.98
C ASN A 224 5.18 19.87 1.05
N GLY A 225 4.99 18.90 0.14
CA GLY A 225 6.03 18.44 -0.77
C GLY A 225 7.00 17.43 -0.15
N ASP A 226 6.67 16.80 0.99
CA ASP A 226 7.57 15.84 1.64
C ASP A 226 7.87 14.63 0.75
N TRP A 227 6.90 14.23 -0.08
CA TRP A 227 7.08 13.15 -1.04
C TRP A 227 7.96 13.51 -2.24
N GLU A 228 8.13 14.81 -2.53
CA GLU A 228 9.08 15.27 -3.54
C GLU A 228 10.52 15.04 -3.05
N ARG A 229 10.82 15.42 -1.81
CA ARG A 229 12.10 15.08 -1.16
C ARG A 229 12.35 13.57 -1.12
N VAL A 230 11.30 12.78 -0.87
CA VAL A 230 11.42 11.31 -0.90
C VAL A 230 11.74 10.80 -2.31
N ARG A 231 11.14 11.40 -3.36
CA ARG A 231 11.47 11.11 -4.76
C ARG A 231 12.93 11.39 -5.06
N GLU A 232 13.43 12.57 -4.71
CA GLU A 232 14.83 12.94 -4.91
C GLU A 232 15.79 11.95 -4.23
N MET A 233 15.47 11.49 -3.01
CA MET A 233 16.28 10.47 -2.32
C MET A 233 16.23 9.12 -3.02
N ARG A 234 15.07 8.70 -3.54
CA ARG A 234 14.93 7.46 -4.31
C ARG A 234 15.74 7.54 -5.60
N ASP A 235 15.61 8.64 -6.33
CA ASP A 235 16.34 8.85 -7.60
C ASP A 235 17.85 8.86 -7.34
N HIS A 236 18.31 9.54 -6.30
CA HIS A 236 19.72 9.56 -5.93
C HIS A 236 20.27 8.19 -5.51
N LEU A 237 19.46 7.36 -4.82
CA LEU A 237 19.81 5.96 -4.56
C LEU A 237 20.04 5.21 -5.87
N GLU A 238 19.10 5.34 -6.81
CA GLU A 238 19.18 4.65 -8.10
C GLU A 238 20.40 5.09 -8.90
N ASP A 239 20.70 6.40 -8.96
CA ASP A 239 21.86 6.94 -9.65
C ASP A 239 23.17 6.35 -9.12
N VAL A 240 23.37 6.33 -7.79
CA VAL A 240 24.56 5.73 -7.17
C VAL A 240 24.70 4.24 -7.51
N LEU A 241 23.58 3.51 -7.52
CA LEU A 241 23.60 2.09 -7.85
C LEU A 241 23.96 1.83 -9.32
N LEU A 242 23.47 2.68 -10.23
CA LEU A 242 23.73 2.57 -11.67
C LEU A 242 25.16 2.93 -12.05
N ASP A 243 25.74 3.93 -11.39
CA ASP A 243 27.11 4.37 -11.63
C ASP A 243 28.12 3.27 -11.26
N GLU A 244 27.82 2.48 -10.22
CA GLU A 244 28.75 1.49 -9.65
C GLU A 244 28.49 0.04 -10.11
N VAL A 245 27.28 -0.30 -10.57
CA VAL A 245 26.89 -1.68 -10.91
C VAL A 245 26.38 -1.77 -12.35
N LYS A 246 27.26 -2.22 -13.26
CA LYS A 246 27.00 -2.21 -14.71
C LYS A 246 25.80 -3.07 -15.16
N ASP A 247 25.53 -4.19 -14.48
CA ASP A 247 24.47 -5.13 -14.84
C ASP A 247 23.21 -5.00 -13.97
N ILE A 248 23.06 -3.88 -13.25
CA ILE A 248 21.87 -3.64 -12.44
C ILE A 248 20.65 -3.35 -13.32
N VAL A 249 19.52 -3.94 -12.96
CA VAL A 249 18.22 -3.69 -13.57
C VAL A 249 17.30 -3.08 -12.52
N ILE A 250 16.73 -1.92 -12.84
CA ILE A 250 15.71 -1.26 -12.02
C ILE A 250 14.36 -1.45 -12.68
N PHE A 251 13.47 -2.19 -12.04
CA PHE A 251 12.17 -2.57 -12.60
C PHE A 251 11.21 -1.38 -12.62
N GLY A 252 10.59 -1.13 -13.78
CA GLY A 252 9.64 -0.03 -13.98
C GLY A 252 10.28 1.36 -14.05
N ARG A 253 11.61 1.47 -14.23
CA ARG A 253 12.32 2.76 -14.29
C ARG A 253 11.79 3.70 -15.38
N GLU A 254 11.43 3.16 -16.54
CA GLU A 254 10.89 3.91 -17.68
C GLU A 254 9.42 4.34 -17.49
N ALA A 255 8.77 3.90 -16.41
CA ALA A 255 7.38 4.23 -16.10
C ALA A 255 7.28 5.31 -15.02
N LYS A 256 6.13 6.02 -15.00
CA LYS A 256 5.74 6.83 -13.84
C LYS A 256 5.61 5.92 -12.61
N ARG A 257 6.37 6.22 -11.56
CA ARG A 257 6.42 5.42 -10.31
C ARG A 257 6.06 6.29 -9.10
N LEU A 258 5.69 5.62 -8.01
CA LEU A 258 5.62 6.19 -6.68
C LEU A 258 6.97 6.84 -6.31
N PRO A 259 6.95 7.93 -5.55
CA PRO A 259 8.16 8.67 -5.19
C PRO A 259 9.15 7.83 -4.37
N ASN A 260 8.67 6.78 -3.69
CA ASN A 260 9.43 6.18 -2.60
C ASN A 260 9.99 4.78 -2.90
N THR A 261 9.69 4.21 -4.05
CA THR A 261 9.94 2.79 -4.31
C THR A 261 11.04 2.62 -5.35
N SER A 262 12.03 1.80 -5.00
CA SER A 262 13.03 1.27 -5.92
C SER A 262 13.04 -0.26 -5.79
N TYR A 263 12.90 -0.95 -6.92
CA TYR A 263 12.96 -2.41 -6.98
C TYR A 263 13.98 -2.77 -8.05
N PHE A 264 15.06 -3.43 -7.64
CA PHE A 264 16.19 -3.66 -8.52
C PHE A 264 16.81 -5.02 -8.26
N ALA A 265 17.56 -5.50 -9.25
CA ALA A 265 18.31 -6.74 -9.17
C ALA A 265 19.66 -6.57 -9.87
N ALA A 266 20.67 -7.25 -9.36
CA ALA A 266 21.92 -7.49 -10.06
C ALA A 266 22.26 -8.98 -9.93
N SER A 267 22.90 -9.55 -10.95
CA SER A 267 23.17 -10.99 -10.97
C SER A 267 24.13 -11.42 -9.86
N GLY A 268 24.06 -12.69 -9.45
CA GLY A 268 25.08 -13.29 -8.59
C GLY A 268 24.87 -13.15 -7.09
N TRP A 269 23.79 -12.52 -6.60
CA TRP A 269 23.48 -12.47 -5.17
C TRP A 269 22.00 -12.74 -4.90
N LYS A 270 21.68 -13.90 -4.32
CA LYS A 270 20.28 -14.29 -4.07
C LYS A 270 19.58 -13.40 -3.04
N SER A 271 18.32 -13.09 -3.29
CA SER A 271 17.50 -12.17 -2.48
C SER A 271 17.40 -12.58 -1.01
N GLU A 272 17.31 -13.88 -0.72
CA GLU A 272 17.28 -14.43 0.64
C GLU A 272 18.53 -14.06 1.43
N HIS A 273 19.70 -14.22 0.79
CA HIS A 273 20.99 -13.90 1.40
C HIS A 273 21.18 -12.38 1.52
N GLN A 274 20.68 -11.60 0.55
CA GLN A 274 20.69 -10.14 0.61
C GLN A 274 19.95 -9.62 1.85
N ILE A 275 18.70 -10.05 2.03
CA ILE A 275 17.87 -9.59 3.16
C ILE A 275 18.53 -9.90 4.50
N ILE A 276 19.03 -11.12 4.70
CA ILE A 276 19.70 -11.52 5.94
C ILE A 276 20.94 -10.65 6.18
N ASN A 277 21.79 -10.47 5.16
CA ASN A 277 23.02 -9.70 5.29
C ASN A 277 22.76 -8.22 5.57
N LEU A 278 21.73 -7.64 4.94
CA LEU A 278 21.33 -6.25 5.13
C LEU A 278 20.71 -6.05 6.52
N ASP A 279 19.90 -6.99 6.99
CA ASP A 279 19.31 -6.96 8.34
C ASP A 279 20.39 -6.99 9.43
N LEU A 280 21.37 -7.89 9.30
CA LEU A 280 22.56 -7.94 10.18
C LEU A 280 23.39 -6.65 10.12
N SER A 281 23.31 -5.92 9.02
CA SER A 281 23.98 -4.62 8.84
C SER A 281 23.12 -3.43 9.26
N GLY A 282 21.91 -3.67 9.79
CA GLY A 282 21.02 -2.65 10.32
C GLY A 282 20.01 -2.09 9.32
N PHE A 283 19.82 -2.69 8.15
CA PHE A 283 18.86 -2.23 7.13
C PHE A 283 17.70 -3.20 6.96
N ALA A 284 16.47 -2.72 7.14
CA ALA A 284 15.27 -3.50 6.84
C ALA A 284 14.81 -3.22 5.40
N VAL A 285 14.85 -4.24 4.53
CA VAL A 285 14.39 -4.20 3.14
C VAL A 285 13.54 -5.44 2.83
N SER A 286 12.99 -5.53 1.62
CA SER A 286 12.21 -6.69 1.18
C SER A 286 12.70 -7.24 -0.17
N ALA A 287 12.18 -8.39 -0.61
CA ALA A 287 12.46 -9.00 -1.92
C ALA A 287 11.18 -9.16 -2.77
N GLY A 288 10.07 -8.53 -2.37
CA GLY A 288 8.78 -8.60 -3.05
C GLY A 288 7.61 -8.46 -2.05
N SER A 289 6.47 -9.06 -2.39
CA SER A 289 5.33 -9.17 -1.47
C SER A 289 5.67 -10.09 -0.28
N ALA A 290 5.61 -9.56 0.95
CA ALA A 290 5.76 -10.35 2.16
C ALA A 290 4.56 -11.31 2.30
N CYS A 291 4.77 -12.60 2.05
CA CYS A 291 3.72 -13.62 2.23
C CYS A 291 3.65 -14.07 3.70
N SER A 292 2.43 -14.38 4.18
CA SER A 292 2.13 -14.85 5.55
C SER A 292 2.82 -16.16 5.95
N SER A 293 3.43 -16.88 4.99
CA SER A 293 4.10 -18.16 5.23
C SER A 293 5.59 -18.06 5.57
N GLY A 294 6.19 -16.86 5.56
CA GLY A 294 7.62 -16.66 5.84
C GLY A 294 8.58 -17.29 4.82
N LYS A 295 8.07 -17.96 3.77
CA LYS A 295 8.88 -18.49 2.67
C LYS A 295 9.07 -17.42 1.60
N LEU A 296 10.32 -17.16 1.23
CA LEU A 296 10.63 -16.41 0.02
C LEU A 296 10.16 -17.22 -1.20
N ARG A 297 9.31 -16.60 -2.01
CA ARG A 297 8.88 -17.08 -3.33
C ARG A 297 9.32 -16.05 -4.36
N SER A 298 9.47 -16.48 -5.62
CA SER A 298 9.63 -15.57 -6.75
C SER A 298 8.49 -14.56 -6.78
N SER A 299 8.79 -13.30 -7.08
CA SER A 299 7.79 -12.25 -7.21
C SER A 299 6.85 -12.55 -8.38
N GLY A 300 5.57 -12.75 -8.07
CA GLY A 300 4.53 -12.88 -9.11
C GLY A 300 4.34 -11.61 -9.94
N VAL A 301 4.74 -10.44 -9.40
CA VAL A 301 4.75 -9.17 -10.14
C VAL A 301 5.84 -9.19 -11.21
N LEU A 302 7.07 -9.57 -10.85
CA LEU A 302 8.16 -9.65 -11.81
C LEU A 302 7.92 -10.74 -12.87
N GLU A 303 7.32 -11.87 -12.47
CA GLU A 303 6.87 -12.90 -13.41
C GLU A 303 5.83 -12.37 -14.39
N ALA A 304 4.81 -11.64 -13.89
CA ALA A 304 3.80 -11.01 -14.74
C ALA A 304 4.36 -9.93 -15.68
N MET A 305 5.51 -9.34 -15.35
CA MET A 305 6.28 -8.42 -16.20
C MET A 305 7.21 -9.14 -17.19
N GLY A 306 7.26 -10.47 -17.17
CA GLY A 306 8.12 -11.27 -18.05
C GLY A 306 9.60 -11.31 -17.65
N VAL A 307 9.93 -10.99 -16.38
CA VAL A 307 11.29 -11.06 -15.87
C VAL A 307 11.70 -12.51 -15.67
N SER A 308 12.92 -12.87 -16.07
CA SER A 308 13.42 -14.23 -15.92
C SER A 308 13.49 -14.66 -14.44
N PRO A 309 13.19 -15.93 -14.11
CA PRO A 309 13.29 -16.43 -12.74
C PRO A 309 14.67 -16.22 -12.10
N GLN A 310 15.73 -16.31 -12.92
CA GLN A 310 17.11 -16.10 -12.50
C GLN A 310 17.32 -14.66 -12.00
N LEU A 311 16.89 -13.66 -12.77
CA LEU A 311 17.03 -12.26 -12.37
C LEU A 311 16.09 -11.91 -11.19
N ALA A 312 14.84 -12.37 -11.25
CA ALA A 312 13.86 -12.15 -10.19
C ALA A 312 14.31 -12.70 -8.83
N SER A 313 15.05 -13.82 -8.81
CA SER A 313 15.59 -14.41 -7.57
C SER A 313 16.66 -13.57 -6.86
N SER A 314 17.21 -12.55 -7.55
CA SER A 314 18.22 -11.62 -7.01
C SER A 314 17.66 -10.22 -6.74
N ALA A 315 16.34 -10.05 -6.84
CA ALA A 315 15.71 -8.74 -6.71
C ALA A 315 15.49 -8.35 -5.24
N ILE A 316 15.73 -7.08 -4.92
CA ILE A 316 15.39 -6.47 -3.63
C ILE A 316 14.66 -5.15 -3.80
N ARG A 317 13.67 -4.92 -2.94
CA ARG A 317 12.87 -3.70 -2.86
C ARG A 317 13.30 -2.86 -1.69
N VAL A 318 13.58 -1.60 -1.99
CA VAL A 318 13.74 -0.50 -1.05
C VAL A 318 12.53 0.41 -1.17
N SER A 319 11.87 0.69 -0.04
CA SER A 319 10.77 1.65 0.02
C SER A 319 10.98 2.65 1.15
N LEU A 320 11.09 3.91 0.77
CA LEU A 320 11.38 5.04 1.65
C LEU A 320 10.10 5.62 2.24
N GLY A 321 10.23 6.49 3.24
CA GLY A 321 9.12 7.32 3.70
C GLY A 321 9.57 8.70 4.17
N PRO A 322 8.64 9.55 4.61
CA PRO A 322 8.93 10.93 5.00
C PRO A 322 9.95 11.02 6.16
N ALA A 323 10.00 10.03 7.04
CA ALA A 323 10.97 9.99 8.13
C ALA A 323 12.35 9.39 7.74
N THR A 324 12.55 8.97 6.49
CA THR A 324 13.84 8.45 6.01
C THR A 324 14.85 9.58 5.82
N ASN A 325 16.10 9.35 6.27
CA ASN A 325 17.22 10.27 6.14
C ASN A 325 18.08 9.95 4.90
N ARG A 326 18.52 10.99 4.18
CA ARG A 326 19.38 10.88 2.99
C ARG A 326 20.70 10.16 3.27
N ASP A 327 21.34 10.42 4.41
CA ASP A 327 22.60 9.80 4.78
C ASP A 327 22.46 8.28 4.94
N ASP A 328 21.32 7.83 5.46
CA ASP A 328 21.06 6.41 5.64
C ASP A 328 20.79 5.70 4.31
N VAL A 329 20.16 6.40 3.35
CA VAL A 329 20.00 5.91 1.97
C VAL A 329 21.36 5.77 1.27
N LEU A 330 22.28 6.72 1.45
CA LEU A 330 23.63 6.65 0.90
C LEU A 330 24.47 5.55 1.55
N LYS A 331 24.39 5.38 2.88
CA LYS A 331 25.03 4.27 3.58
C LYS A 331 24.51 2.93 3.09
N PHE A 332 23.19 2.81 2.88
CA PHE A 332 22.58 1.62 2.29
C PHE A 332 23.17 1.31 0.92
N ALA A 333 23.19 2.30 0.00
CA ALA A 333 23.67 2.11 -1.36
C ALA A 333 25.12 1.59 -1.39
N ARG A 334 26.02 2.26 -0.67
CA ARG A 334 27.44 1.88 -0.58
C ARG A 334 27.62 0.48 0.01
N LEU A 335 26.95 0.19 1.11
CA LEU A 335 27.01 -1.12 1.75
C LEU A 335 26.51 -2.23 0.82
N TRP A 336 25.41 -2.00 0.11
CA TRP A 336 24.87 -2.98 -0.82
C TRP A 336 25.84 -3.24 -1.97
N ILE A 337 26.44 -2.19 -2.54
CA ILE A 337 27.47 -2.30 -3.59
C ILE A 337 28.67 -3.10 -3.09
N ASP A 338 29.20 -2.79 -1.92
CA ASP A 338 30.36 -3.49 -1.33
C ASP A 338 30.06 -4.98 -1.11
N LYS A 339 28.89 -5.29 -0.56
CA LYS A 339 28.46 -6.68 -0.34
C LYS A 339 28.23 -7.42 -1.65
N LEU A 340 27.68 -6.78 -2.68
CA LEU A 340 27.53 -7.38 -4.00
C LEU A 340 28.89 -7.71 -4.61
N LYS A 341 29.86 -6.78 -4.57
CA LYS A 341 31.23 -6.99 -5.05
C LYS A 341 31.90 -8.17 -4.32
N ASN A 342 31.73 -8.27 -3.01
CA ASN A 342 32.24 -9.39 -2.21
C ASN A 342 31.56 -10.73 -2.52
N ASN A 343 30.27 -10.74 -2.87
CA ASN A 343 29.55 -11.97 -3.19
C ASN A 343 29.89 -12.52 -4.59
N ARG A 344 30.37 -11.64 -5.49
CA ARG A 344 30.79 -11.97 -6.86
C ARG A 344 32.27 -12.35 -6.98
N SER A 345 33.08 -12.03 -5.97
CA SER A 345 34.51 -12.34 -5.92
C SER A 345 34.73 -13.80 -5.49
#